data_AF-H2YQ50-F1
#
_entry.id   AF-H2YQ50-F1
#
_cell.length_a   1.000
_cell.length_b   1.000
_cell.length_c   1.000
_cell.angle_alpha   90.00
_cell.angle_beta   90.00
_cell.angle_gamma   90.00
#
_symmetry.space_group_name_H-M   'P 1'
#
loop_
_entity.id
_entity.type
_entity.pdbx_description
1 polymer ?
#
loop_
_entity_poly.entity_id
_entity_poly.type
_entity_poly.pdbx_seq_one_letter_code
_entity_poly.pdbx_strand_id
1 'polypeptide(L)'
;MPESSIRLFAALSLIILSLVNCMSVRWATRVQDVFTAAKLLALAIIIIIGVVKIGQGHYQYLEPAAAFKGTTSDIGRIVIAFYNSLYAYGGWNYLNFVTEEMKDPYKNLPRAIMISLPLVSFIYVTANIAYFTVLSPTEFGISNAVAVLFGDKVLGVMSWIIPVFVSLSCFGSVNGSIFTSSRLFFVGAREGQLPNILAMIHTKHFTPVPAIMFKCILSLLYLVSGDIWSLITYFSFFNWLCVGMAILGLLHWRYKYPD
;
A
#
# COMPACT_ATOMS: atom_id res chain seq x y z
N MET A 1 -4.19 -8.25 22.13
CA MET A 1 -3.72 -9.56 21.63
C MET A 1 -2.22 -9.65 21.90
N PRO A 2 -1.67 -10.83 22.24
CA PRO A 2 -0.23 -11.00 22.39
C PRO A 2 0.48 -10.69 21.06
N GLU A 3 1.61 -9.99 21.10
CA GLU A 3 2.38 -9.67 19.88
C GLU A 3 2.77 -10.91 19.09
N SER A 4 3.06 -12.01 19.78
CA SER A 4 3.37 -13.31 19.19
C SER A 4 2.23 -13.85 18.33
N SER A 5 0.97 -13.70 18.76
CA SER A 5 -0.20 -14.13 17.99
C SER A 5 -0.37 -13.31 16.71
N ILE A 6 -0.11 -12.00 16.77
CA ILE A 6 -0.19 -11.11 15.59
C ILE A 6 0.88 -11.52 14.56
N ARG A 7 2.11 -11.77 15.03
CA ARG A 7 3.22 -12.21 14.18
C ARG A 7 2.96 -13.58 13.55
N LEU A 8 2.44 -14.54 14.31
CA LEU A 8 2.09 -15.86 13.78
C LEU A 8 0.98 -15.78 12.71
N PHE A 9 -0.05 -14.97 12.95
CA PHE A 9 -1.11 -14.77 11.97
C PHE A 9 -0.61 -14.10 10.69
N ALA A 10 0.27 -13.09 10.81
CA ALA A 10 0.92 -12.44 9.68
C ALA A 10 1.86 -13.39 8.91
N ALA A 11 2.59 -14.28 9.61
CA ALA A 11 3.43 -15.29 8.98
C ALA A 11 2.60 -16.31 8.21
N LEU A 12 1.51 -16.81 8.82
CA LEU A 12 0.59 -17.75 8.19
C LEU A 12 -0.08 -17.16 6.94
N SER A 13 -0.58 -15.92 7.02
CA SER A 13 -1.19 -15.25 5.88
C SER A 13 -0.21 -15.08 4.72
N LEU A 14 1.04 -14.70 5.02
CA LEU A 14 2.09 -14.54 4.03
C LEU A 14 2.48 -15.87 3.36
N ILE A 15 2.60 -16.95 4.14
CA ILE A 15 2.90 -18.29 3.62
C ILE A 15 1.76 -18.79 2.72
N ILE A 16 0.51 -18.65 3.16
CA ILE A 16 -0.68 -19.05 2.39
C ILE A 16 -0.72 -18.30 1.06
N LEU A 17 -0.58 -16.97 1.07
CA LEU A 17 -0.56 -16.18 -0.16
C LEU A 17 0.60 -16.56 -1.07
N SER A 18 1.79 -16.80 -0.51
CA SER A 18 2.95 -17.23 -1.29
C SER A 18 2.70 -18.58 -1.96
N LEU A 19 2.08 -19.54 -1.26
CA LEU A 19 1.71 -20.85 -1.81
C LEU A 19 0.68 -20.72 -2.94
N VAL A 20 -0.37 -19.90 -2.76
CA VAL A 20 -1.38 -19.65 -3.79
C VAL A 20 -0.72 -19.06 -5.05
N ASN A 21 0.20 -18.12 -4.90
CA ASN A 21 0.96 -17.53 -6.00
C ASN A 21 1.88 -18.55 -6.69
N CYS A 22 2.48 -19.48 -5.95
CA CYS A 22 3.29 -20.57 -6.50
C CYS A 22 2.45 -21.58 -7.30
N MET A 23 1.23 -21.89 -6.86
CA MET A 23 0.36 -22.89 -7.48
C MET A 23 -0.31 -22.40 -8.78
N SER A 24 -0.78 -21.16 -8.82
CA SER A 24 -1.41 -20.64 -10.05
C SER A 24 -1.53 -19.12 -10.09
N VAL A 25 -0.89 -18.52 -11.09
CA VAL A 25 -1.03 -17.09 -11.40
C VAL A 25 -2.47 -16.70 -11.70
N ARG A 26 -3.24 -17.57 -12.39
CA ARG A 26 -4.64 -17.29 -12.77
C ARG A 26 -5.57 -17.18 -11.56
N TRP A 27 -5.32 -17.98 -10.53
CA TRP A 27 -6.07 -17.88 -9.28
C TRP A 27 -5.66 -16.62 -8.50
N ALA A 28 -4.35 -16.33 -8.43
CA ALA A 28 -3.85 -15.13 -7.77
C ALA A 28 -4.41 -13.83 -8.39
N THR A 29 -4.55 -13.76 -9.72
CA THR A 29 -5.15 -12.59 -10.39
C THR A 29 -6.65 -12.47 -10.13
N ARG A 30 -7.43 -13.55 -10.24
CA ARG A 30 -8.87 -13.51 -9.93
C ARG A 30 -9.14 -13.08 -8.49
N VAL A 31 -8.35 -13.58 -7.56
CA VAL A 31 -8.43 -13.20 -6.15
C VAL A 31 -8.08 -11.71 -5.95
N GLN A 32 -7.08 -11.21 -6.68
CA GLN A 32 -6.71 -9.79 -6.68
C GLN A 32 -7.86 -8.87 -7.14
N ASP A 33 -8.62 -9.28 -8.15
CA ASP A 33 -9.76 -8.50 -8.67
C ASP A 33 -10.86 -8.37 -7.61
N VAL A 34 -11.19 -9.48 -6.93
CA VAL A 34 -12.17 -9.49 -5.83
C VAL A 34 -11.73 -8.60 -4.68
N PHE A 35 -10.46 -8.68 -4.27
CA PHE A 35 -9.91 -7.80 -3.22
C PHE A 35 -9.88 -6.33 -3.63
N THR A 36 -9.68 -6.06 -4.91
CA THR A 36 -9.73 -4.70 -5.47
C THR A 36 -11.16 -4.15 -5.49
N ALA A 37 -12.18 -4.96 -5.75
CA ALA A 37 -13.57 -4.53 -5.60
C ALA A 37 -13.91 -4.27 -4.11
N ALA A 38 -13.48 -5.16 -3.22
CA ALA A 38 -13.72 -5.04 -1.78
C ALA A 38 -13.13 -3.74 -1.19
N LYS A 39 -11.88 -3.37 -1.53
CA LYS A 39 -11.27 -2.14 -1.03
C LYS A 39 -12.01 -0.88 -1.50
N LEU A 40 -12.49 -0.87 -2.75
CA LEU A 40 -13.22 0.27 -3.32
C LEU A 40 -14.58 0.44 -2.64
N LEU A 41 -15.28 -0.67 -2.38
CA LEU A 41 -16.54 -0.67 -1.63
C LEU A 41 -16.35 -0.14 -0.21
N ALA A 42 -15.30 -0.58 0.49
CA ALA A 42 -14.99 -0.10 1.84
C ALA A 42 -14.77 1.41 1.89
N LEU A 43 -13.96 1.95 0.97
CA LEU A 43 -13.71 3.38 0.87
C LEU A 43 -14.98 4.15 0.49
N ALA A 44 -15.79 3.63 -0.44
CA ALA A 44 -17.05 4.25 -0.81
C ALA A 44 -18.02 4.35 0.38
N ILE A 45 -18.14 3.29 1.19
CA ILE A 45 -18.98 3.30 2.40
C ILE A 45 -18.50 4.37 3.38
N ILE A 46 -17.20 4.46 3.65
CA ILE A 46 -16.63 5.46 4.57
C ILE A 46 -16.92 6.88 4.07
N ILE A 47 -16.72 7.14 2.78
CA ILE A 47 -16.96 8.46 2.17
C ILE A 47 -18.44 8.83 2.23
N ILE A 48 -19.35 7.93 1.86
CA ILE A 48 -20.80 8.19 1.88
C ILE A 48 -21.25 8.52 3.30
N ILE A 49 -20.81 7.73 4.30
CA ILE A 49 -21.12 7.98 5.70
C ILE A 49 -20.60 9.35 6.14
N GLY A 50 -19.35 9.69 5.79
CA GLY A 50 -18.76 10.99 6.11
C GLY A 50 -19.58 12.16 5.55
N VAL A 51 -20.03 12.07 4.30
CA VAL A 51 -20.89 13.09 3.67
C VAL A 51 -22.23 13.22 4.40
N VAL A 52 -22.86 12.10 4.76
CA VAL A 52 -24.11 12.11 5.53
C VAL A 52 -23.91 12.76 6.91
N LYS A 53 -22.80 12.45 7.59
CA LYS A 53 -22.46 13.03 8.90
C LYS A 53 -22.21 14.53 8.83
N ILE A 54 -21.55 15.01 7.78
CA ILE A 54 -21.41 16.45 7.51
C ILE A 54 -22.79 17.09 7.32
N GLY A 55 -23.68 16.47 6.53
CA GLY A 55 -25.05 16.93 6.34
C GLY A 55 -25.88 16.97 7.64
N GLN A 56 -25.53 16.13 8.62
CA GLN A 56 -26.12 16.14 9.97
C GLN A 56 -25.48 17.17 10.92
N GLY A 57 -24.55 17.99 10.45
CA GLY A 57 -23.88 19.02 11.25
C GLY A 57 -22.66 18.54 12.05
N HIS A 58 -22.16 17.32 11.83
CA HIS A 58 -20.99 16.78 12.54
C HIS A 58 -19.67 17.18 11.86
N TYR A 59 -19.34 18.47 11.89
CA TYR A 59 -18.10 19.00 11.31
C TYR A 59 -17.23 19.80 12.30
N GLN A 60 -17.49 19.66 13.60
CA GLN A 60 -16.83 20.42 14.66
C GLN A 60 -15.29 20.36 14.62
N TYR A 61 -14.71 19.21 14.28
CA TYR A 61 -13.25 19.05 14.18
C TYR A 61 -12.66 19.52 12.84
N LEU A 62 -13.50 19.77 11.84
CA LEU A 62 -13.10 20.28 10.53
C LEU A 62 -13.09 21.82 10.50
N GLU A 63 -13.71 22.47 11.49
CA GLU A 63 -13.68 23.93 11.60
C GLU A 63 -12.24 24.44 11.81
N PRO A 64 -11.82 25.53 11.13
CA PRO A 64 -10.46 26.03 11.22
C PRO A 64 -9.97 26.30 12.66
N ALA A 65 -10.89 26.71 13.54
CA ALA A 65 -10.60 26.98 14.95
C ALA A 65 -10.19 25.71 15.74
N ALA A 66 -10.67 24.54 15.35
CA ALA A 66 -10.32 23.25 15.96
C ALA A 66 -9.24 22.50 15.17
N ALA A 67 -9.28 22.57 13.84
CA ALA A 67 -8.41 21.78 12.95
C ALA A 67 -6.91 22.10 13.10
N PHE A 68 -6.56 23.37 13.32
CA PHE A 68 -5.16 23.80 13.48
C PHE A 68 -4.71 23.90 14.95
N LYS A 69 -5.55 23.50 15.90
CA LYS A 69 -5.22 23.59 17.33
C LYS A 69 -4.23 22.48 17.71
N GLY A 70 -3.08 22.86 18.27
CA GLY A 70 -2.04 21.90 18.68
C GLY A 70 -1.11 21.46 17.55
N THR A 71 -1.07 22.18 16.43
CA THR A 71 -0.08 21.95 15.37
C THR A 71 1.33 22.20 15.87
N THR A 72 2.28 21.37 15.43
CA THR A 72 3.71 21.57 15.74
C THR A 72 4.42 22.12 14.51
N SER A 73 5.29 23.12 14.69
CA SER A 73 6.14 23.69 13.62
C SER A 73 7.51 23.01 13.50
N ASP A 74 7.69 21.89 14.19
CA ASP A 74 8.94 21.13 14.20
C ASP A 74 9.11 20.39 12.88
N ILE A 75 10.21 20.71 12.19
CA ILE A 75 10.56 20.17 10.87
C ILE A 75 10.70 18.64 10.96
N GLY A 76 11.24 18.10 12.05
CA GLY A 76 11.43 16.66 12.21
C GLY A 76 10.11 15.89 12.19
N ARG A 77 9.11 16.36 12.94
CA ARG A 77 7.77 15.77 12.97
C ARG A 77 7.04 15.90 11.63
N ILE A 78 7.21 17.04 10.96
CA ILE A 78 6.64 17.26 9.63
C ILE A 78 7.21 16.25 8.62
N VAL A 79 8.53 16.02 8.63
CA VAL A 79 9.19 15.04 7.75
C VAL A 79 8.67 13.61 8.01
N ILE A 80 8.52 13.21 9.27
CA ILE A 80 7.98 11.89 9.63
C ILE A 80 6.53 11.75 9.15
N ALA A 81 5.71 12.81 9.28
CA ALA A 81 4.35 12.83 8.75
C ALA A 81 4.32 12.68 7.22
N PHE A 82 5.26 13.31 6.51
CA PHE A 82 5.43 13.11 5.07
C PHE A 82 5.82 11.66 4.74
N TYR A 83 6.73 11.02 5.49
CA TYR A 83 7.07 9.61 5.24
C TYR A 83 5.87 8.68 5.37
N ASN A 84 5.07 8.85 6.44
CA ASN A 84 3.86 8.05 6.63
C ASN A 84 2.82 8.31 5.51
N SER A 85 2.66 9.57 5.11
CA SER A 85 1.73 9.93 4.02
C SER A 85 2.20 9.37 2.68
N LEU A 86 3.48 9.52 2.35
CA LEU A 86 4.08 9.05 1.10
C LEU A 86 4.10 7.52 1.02
N TYR A 87 4.19 6.82 2.15
CA TYR A 87 4.01 5.37 2.20
C TYR A 87 2.60 4.95 1.73
N ALA A 88 1.55 5.70 2.12
CA ALA A 88 0.18 5.44 1.69
C ALA A 88 -0.04 5.66 0.17
N TYR A 89 0.73 6.58 -0.44
CA TYR A 89 0.79 6.77 -1.90
C TYR A 89 1.79 5.84 -2.59
N GLY A 90 2.41 4.92 -1.85
CA GLY A 90 3.38 3.98 -2.38
C GLY A 90 2.82 3.10 -3.50
N GLY A 91 3.71 2.63 -4.36
CA GLY A 91 3.40 1.65 -5.41
C GLY A 91 3.19 2.22 -6.81
N TRP A 92 3.26 3.54 -6.98
CA TRP A 92 3.34 4.18 -8.30
C TRP A 92 4.52 3.66 -9.15
N ASN A 93 5.64 3.29 -8.51
CA ASN A 93 6.80 2.70 -9.18
C ASN A 93 6.52 1.32 -9.82
N TYR A 94 5.56 0.56 -9.29
CA TYR A 94 5.25 -0.77 -9.81
C TYR A 94 4.58 -0.72 -11.19
N LEU A 95 3.97 0.41 -11.56
CA LEU A 95 3.41 0.62 -12.89
C LEU A 95 4.49 0.48 -13.97
N ASN A 96 5.74 0.89 -13.65
CA ASN A 96 6.86 0.77 -14.59
C ASN A 96 7.13 -0.69 -14.99
N PHE A 97 6.92 -1.65 -14.09
CA PHE A 97 7.16 -3.07 -14.35
C PHE A 97 6.11 -3.71 -15.25
N VAL A 98 4.95 -3.08 -15.41
CA VAL A 98 3.85 -3.58 -16.26
C VAL A 98 3.77 -2.76 -17.56
N THR A 99 4.72 -1.85 -17.77
CA THR A 99 4.80 -1.03 -18.99
C THR A 99 4.93 -1.87 -20.25
N GLU A 100 5.65 -3.00 -20.19
CA GLU A 100 5.82 -3.92 -21.33
C GLU A 100 4.50 -4.60 -21.74
N GLU A 101 3.54 -4.73 -20.83
CA GLU A 101 2.23 -5.35 -21.08
C GLU A 101 1.16 -4.31 -21.46
N MET A 102 1.48 -3.01 -21.40
CA MET A 102 0.55 -1.93 -21.68
C MET A 102 0.46 -1.65 -23.19
N LYS A 103 -0.77 -1.52 -23.69
CA LYS A 103 -1.02 -1.04 -25.04
C LYS A 103 -0.56 0.42 -25.16
N ASP A 104 0.29 0.75 -26.12
CA ASP A 104 0.84 2.10 -26.38
C ASP A 104 1.38 2.82 -25.11
N PRO A 105 2.45 2.29 -24.49
CA PRO A 105 2.93 2.77 -23.19
C PRO A 105 3.34 4.25 -23.21
N TYR A 106 3.92 4.74 -24.31
CA TYR A 106 4.33 6.15 -24.46
C TYR A 106 3.19 7.16 -24.28
N LYS A 107 1.96 6.80 -24.64
CA LYS A 107 0.78 7.68 -24.51
C LYS A 107 -0.05 7.34 -23.29
N ASN A 108 -0.20 6.05 -22.99
CA ASN A 108 -1.11 5.60 -21.95
C ASN A 108 -0.49 5.65 -20.54
N LEU A 109 0.83 5.44 -20.40
CA LEU A 109 1.50 5.57 -19.08
C LEU A 109 1.37 7.00 -18.52
N PRO A 110 1.71 8.08 -19.25
CA PRO A 110 1.59 9.44 -18.71
C PRO A 110 0.14 9.81 -18.42
N ARG A 111 -0.80 9.43 -19.29
CA ARG A 111 -2.24 9.67 -19.09
C ARG A 111 -2.77 8.95 -17.84
N ALA A 112 -2.38 7.69 -17.65
CA ALA A 112 -2.77 6.91 -16.47
C ALA A 112 -2.26 7.58 -15.19
N ILE A 113 -1.02 8.07 -15.17
CA ILE A 113 -0.44 8.78 -14.02
C ILE A 113 -1.21 10.09 -13.75
N MET A 114 -1.44 10.91 -14.77
CA MET A 114 -2.13 12.19 -14.63
C MET A 114 -3.58 12.05 -14.14
N ILE A 115 -4.27 10.95 -14.45
CA ILE A 115 -5.64 10.70 -13.98
C ILE A 115 -5.64 10.04 -12.60
N SER A 116 -4.78 9.04 -12.38
CA SER A 116 -4.79 8.25 -11.16
C SER A 116 -4.29 9.03 -9.93
N LEU A 117 -3.25 9.86 -10.06
CA LEU A 117 -2.67 10.58 -8.93
C LEU A 117 -3.64 11.59 -8.28
N PRO A 118 -4.34 12.47 -9.05
CA PRO A 118 -5.35 13.36 -8.47
C PRO A 118 -6.55 12.60 -7.91
N LEU A 119 -6.99 11.53 -8.59
CA LEU A 119 -8.12 10.72 -8.14
C LEU A 119 -7.83 10.06 -6.78
N VAL A 120 -6.66 9.44 -6.62
CA VAL A 120 -6.27 8.81 -5.34
C VAL A 120 -6.12 9.87 -4.26
N SER A 121 -5.50 11.01 -4.58
CA SER A 121 -5.39 12.14 -3.65
C SER A 121 -6.76 12.62 -3.15
N PHE A 122 -7.71 12.78 -4.07
CA PHE A 122 -9.07 13.19 -3.74
C PHE A 122 -9.77 12.18 -2.83
N ILE A 123 -9.67 10.88 -3.13
CA ILE A 123 -10.25 9.81 -2.31
C ILE A 123 -9.64 9.80 -0.90
N TYR A 124 -8.32 9.93 -0.80
CA TYR A 124 -7.62 9.89 0.48
C TYR A 124 -7.94 11.12 1.34
N VAL A 125 -8.00 12.31 0.75
CA VAL A 125 -8.42 13.53 1.47
C VAL A 125 -9.87 13.39 1.94
N THR A 126 -10.78 12.93 1.08
CA THR A 126 -12.19 12.76 1.42
C THR A 126 -12.40 11.70 2.51
N ALA A 127 -11.63 10.61 2.48
CA ALA A 127 -11.66 9.59 3.52
C ALA A 127 -11.14 10.13 4.87
N ASN A 128 -10.09 10.94 4.88
CA ASN A 128 -9.61 11.59 6.11
C ASN A 128 -10.65 12.57 6.67
N ILE A 129 -11.27 13.37 5.81
CA ILE A 129 -12.38 14.25 6.21
C ILE A 129 -13.49 13.41 6.85
N ALA A 130 -13.90 12.29 6.23
CA ALA A 130 -14.90 11.39 6.79
C ALA A 130 -14.52 10.87 8.19
N TYR A 131 -13.27 10.48 8.42
CA TYR A 131 -12.82 10.05 9.76
C TYR A 131 -13.00 11.13 10.82
N PHE A 132 -12.65 12.38 10.52
CA PHE A 132 -12.77 13.50 11.48
C PHE A 132 -14.20 13.99 11.71
N THR A 133 -15.19 13.52 10.95
CA THR A 133 -16.61 13.79 11.24
C THR A 133 -17.15 12.93 12.39
N VAL A 134 -16.47 11.83 12.70
CA VAL A 134 -16.91 10.83 13.70
C VAL A 134 -15.90 10.68 14.84
N LEU A 135 -14.61 10.76 14.53
CA LEU A 135 -13.52 10.55 15.48
C LEU A 135 -12.91 11.87 15.92
N SER A 136 -12.60 11.96 17.21
CA SER A 136 -11.79 13.05 17.74
C SER A 136 -10.31 12.87 17.37
N PRO A 137 -9.50 13.95 17.30
CA PRO A 137 -8.06 13.85 16.99
C PRO A 137 -7.27 12.95 17.96
N THR A 138 -7.67 12.92 19.23
CA THR A 138 -7.06 12.07 20.26
C THR A 138 -7.34 10.58 20.00
N GLU A 139 -8.59 10.24 19.70
CA GLU A 139 -8.98 8.86 19.35
C GLU A 139 -8.32 8.39 18.05
N PHE A 140 -8.21 9.28 17.06
CA PHE A 140 -7.53 9.00 15.80
C PHE A 140 -6.06 8.65 16.02
N GLY A 141 -5.35 9.39 16.89
CA GLY A 141 -3.92 9.18 17.16
C GLY A 141 -3.61 7.97 18.05
N ILE A 142 -4.53 7.54 18.91
CA ILE A 142 -4.32 6.42 19.83
C ILE A 142 -4.74 5.08 19.19
N SER A 143 -5.65 5.11 18.21
CA SER A 143 -6.21 3.90 17.63
C SER A 143 -5.24 3.19 16.67
N ASN A 144 -4.97 1.91 16.95
CA ASN A 144 -4.21 1.04 16.04
C ASN A 144 -4.99 0.70 14.75
N ALA A 145 -6.31 0.86 14.73
CA ALA A 145 -7.18 0.50 13.61
C ALA A 145 -8.30 1.55 13.43
N VAL A 146 -7.94 2.71 12.89
CA VAL A 146 -8.83 3.87 12.71
C VAL A 146 -10.12 3.51 11.97
N ALA A 147 -10.03 2.73 10.89
CA ALA A 147 -11.20 2.33 10.10
C ALA A 147 -12.20 1.48 10.92
N VAL A 148 -11.70 0.56 11.75
CA VAL A 148 -12.55 -0.29 12.59
C VAL A 148 -13.23 0.55 13.67
N LEU A 149 -12.48 1.45 14.32
CA LEU A 149 -13.04 2.38 15.32
C LEU A 149 -14.14 3.27 14.72
N PHE A 150 -13.95 3.73 13.47
CA PHE A 150 -14.97 4.46 12.73
C PHE A 150 -16.22 3.59 12.50
N GLY A 151 -16.03 2.34 12.09
CA GLY A 151 -17.12 1.37 11.92
C GLY A 151 -17.90 1.12 13.21
N ASP A 152 -17.19 0.89 14.31
CA ASP A 152 -17.79 0.63 15.63
C ASP A 152 -18.71 1.77 16.09
N LYS A 153 -18.31 3.02 15.85
CA LYS A 153 -19.10 4.20 16.23
C LYS A 153 -20.31 4.48 15.34
N VAL A 154 -20.28 4.06 14.09
CA VAL A 154 -21.33 4.41 13.12
C VAL A 154 -22.28 3.26 12.80
N LEU A 155 -21.73 2.07 12.58
CA LEU A 155 -22.46 0.93 12.02
C LEU A 155 -23.11 0.04 13.07
N GLY A 156 -22.74 0.19 14.34
CA GLY A 156 -23.35 -0.51 15.48
C GLY A 156 -23.35 -2.04 15.31
N VAL A 157 -24.49 -2.60 14.91
CA VAL A 157 -24.65 -4.06 14.68
C VAL A 157 -23.86 -4.54 13.46
N MET A 158 -23.61 -3.66 12.49
CA MET A 158 -22.87 -3.99 11.25
C MET A 158 -21.37 -3.67 11.32
N SER A 159 -20.82 -3.41 12.50
CA SER A 159 -19.41 -3.01 12.65
C SER A 159 -18.41 -4.08 12.22
N TRP A 160 -18.82 -5.35 12.17
CA TRP A 160 -18.01 -6.47 11.66
C TRP A 160 -17.66 -6.36 10.16
N ILE A 161 -18.40 -5.56 9.40
CA ILE A 161 -18.18 -5.41 7.95
C ILE A 161 -16.84 -4.73 7.64
N ILE A 162 -16.49 -3.67 8.38
CA ILE A 162 -15.26 -2.92 8.14
C ILE A 162 -13.98 -3.76 8.36
N PRO A 163 -13.77 -4.46 9.49
CA PRO A 163 -12.58 -5.27 9.66
C PRO A 163 -12.49 -6.40 8.61
N VAL A 164 -13.62 -6.95 8.15
CA VAL A 164 -13.62 -7.91 7.04
C VAL A 164 -13.12 -7.27 5.75
N PHE A 165 -13.66 -6.13 5.32
CA PHE A 165 -13.19 -5.49 4.09
C PHE A 165 -11.75 -4.97 4.18
N VAL A 166 -11.35 -4.39 5.32
CA VAL A 166 -9.99 -3.91 5.54
C VAL A 166 -9.00 -5.08 5.52
N SER A 167 -9.32 -6.20 6.15
CA SER A 167 -8.46 -7.39 6.10
C SER A 167 -8.32 -7.93 4.67
N LEU A 168 -9.42 -8.04 3.92
CA LEU A 168 -9.39 -8.42 2.49
C LEU A 168 -8.52 -7.48 1.65
N SER A 169 -8.57 -6.17 1.93
CA SER A 169 -7.69 -5.19 1.28
C SER A 169 -6.22 -5.43 1.61
N CYS A 170 -5.89 -5.71 2.88
CA CYS A 170 -4.52 -6.06 3.28
C CYS A 170 -4.01 -7.32 2.57
N PHE A 171 -4.85 -8.37 2.48
CA PHE A 171 -4.52 -9.59 1.73
C PHE A 171 -4.25 -9.29 0.25
N GLY A 172 -5.07 -8.45 -0.40
CA GLY A 172 -4.85 -8.02 -1.78
C GLY A 172 -3.58 -7.21 -2.00
N SER A 173 -3.20 -6.35 -1.06
CA SER A 173 -1.94 -5.60 -1.16
C SER A 173 -0.72 -6.51 -1.08
N VAL A 174 -0.73 -7.53 -0.21
CA VAL A 174 0.36 -8.51 -0.11
C VAL A 174 0.43 -9.38 -1.36
N ASN A 175 -0.72 -9.88 -1.83
CA ASN A 175 -0.80 -10.68 -3.06
C ASN A 175 -0.28 -9.92 -4.29
N GLY A 176 -0.70 -8.66 -4.47
CA GLY A 176 -0.20 -7.79 -5.54
C GLY A 176 1.31 -7.53 -5.44
N SER A 177 1.83 -7.37 -4.22
CA SER A 177 3.26 -7.15 -3.97
C SER A 177 4.12 -8.38 -4.28
N ILE A 178 3.63 -9.59 -3.98
CA ILE A 178 4.29 -10.84 -4.36
C ILE A 178 4.39 -10.91 -5.89
N PHE A 179 3.29 -10.63 -6.59
CA PHE A 179 3.22 -10.68 -8.05
C PHE A 179 4.16 -9.70 -8.76
N THR A 180 4.31 -8.48 -8.25
CA THR A 180 5.25 -7.49 -8.83
C THR A 180 6.69 -7.83 -8.51
N SER A 181 6.97 -8.27 -7.29
CA SER A 181 8.34 -8.60 -6.84
C SER A 181 8.96 -9.75 -7.62
N SER A 182 8.17 -10.76 -8.01
CA SER A 182 8.68 -11.89 -8.77
C SER A 182 9.22 -11.50 -10.15
N ARG A 183 8.61 -10.49 -10.79
CA ARG A 183 9.09 -9.99 -12.10
C ARG A 183 10.45 -9.30 -11.98
N LEU A 184 10.63 -8.50 -10.92
CA LEU A 184 11.90 -7.80 -10.68
C LEU A 184 13.06 -8.79 -10.49
N PHE A 185 12.86 -9.84 -9.69
CA PHE A 185 13.89 -10.87 -9.50
C PHE A 185 14.18 -11.67 -10.77
N PHE A 186 13.15 -11.94 -11.58
CA PHE A 186 13.32 -12.63 -12.86
C PHE A 186 14.19 -11.80 -13.84
N VAL A 187 13.88 -10.51 -13.99
CA VAL A 187 14.67 -9.62 -14.86
C VAL A 187 16.09 -9.43 -14.32
N GLY A 188 16.25 -9.20 -13.02
CA GLY A 188 17.59 -9.03 -12.42
C GLY A 188 18.48 -10.27 -12.54
N ALA A 189 17.91 -11.47 -12.48
CA ALA A 189 18.65 -12.71 -12.70
C ALA A 189 18.96 -12.94 -14.20
N ARG A 190 18.08 -12.51 -15.11
CA ARG A 190 18.34 -12.56 -16.56
C ARG A 190 19.50 -11.65 -16.99
N GLU A 191 19.62 -10.48 -16.37
CA GLU A 191 20.72 -9.53 -16.59
C GLU A 191 22.03 -9.92 -15.86
N GLY A 192 22.08 -11.10 -15.23
CA GLY A 192 23.26 -11.63 -14.55
C GLY A 192 23.60 -10.95 -13.21
N GLN A 193 22.74 -10.08 -12.69
CA GLN A 193 22.94 -9.38 -11.41
C GLN A 193 22.55 -10.23 -10.20
N LEU A 194 21.71 -11.25 -10.40
CA LEU A 194 21.24 -12.17 -9.37
C LEU A 194 21.53 -13.63 -9.78
N PRO A 195 21.64 -14.56 -8.81
CA PRO A 195 21.86 -15.98 -9.12
C PRO A 195 20.78 -16.54 -10.06
N ASN A 196 21.20 -17.31 -11.07
CA ASN A 196 20.32 -17.89 -12.10
C ASN A 196 19.15 -18.73 -11.53
N ILE A 197 19.29 -19.25 -10.30
CA ILE A 197 18.23 -20.00 -9.61
C ILE A 197 16.96 -19.16 -9.45
N LEU A 198 17.07 -17.84 -9.27
CA LEU A 198 15.94 -16.93 -9.10
C LEU A 198 15.18 -16.66 -10.41
N ALA A 199 15.81 -16.88 -11.57
CA ALA A 199 15.16 -16.80 -12.88
C ALA A 199 14.38 -18.08 -13.25
N MET A 200 14.48 -19.15 -12.45
CA MET A 200 13.89 -20.44 -12.82
C MET A 200 12.36 -20.41 -12.73
N ILE A 201 11.70 -20.81 -13.80
CA ILE A 201 10.24 -20.89 -13.91
C ILE A 201 9.81 -22.36 -13.78
N HIS A 202 8.75 -22.61 -13.02
CA HIS A 202 8.19 -23.94 -12.88
C HIS A 202 7.53 -24.43 -14.17
N THR A 203 7.84 -25.66 -14.60
CA THR A 203 7.46 -26.21 -15.92
C THR A 203 5.96 -26.45 -16.11
N LYS A 204 5.21 -26.76 -15.04
CA LYS A 204 3.75 -27.04 -15.13
C LYS A 204 2.87 -25.82 -14.91
N HIS A 205 3.29 -24.90 -14.04
CA HIS A 205 2.48 -23.77 -13.57
C HIS A 205 2.98 -22.41 -14.09
N PHE A 206 4.12 -22.37 -14.77
CA PHE A 206 4.76 -21.16 -15.30
C PHE A 206 4.96 -20.06 -14.25
N THR A 207 5.21 -20.47 -12.99
CA THR A 207 5.42 -19.58 -11.84
C THR A 207 6.89 -19.54 -11.42
N PRO A 208 7.44 -18.35 -11.06
CA PRO A 208 8.82 -18.22 -10.58
C PRO A 208 8.92 -18.58 -9.08
N VAL A 209 8.83 -19.87 -8.77
CA VAL A 209 8.79 -20.39 -7.39
C VAL A 209 9.99 -19.97 -6.54
N PRO A 210 11.26 -20.06 -7.01
CA PRO A 210 12.41 -19.68 -6.18
C PRO A 210 12.43 -18.21 -5.78
N ALA A 211 12.01 -17.31 -6.67
CA ALA A 211 11.92 -15.88 -6.39
C ALA A 211 10.85 -15.58 -5.32
N ILE A 212 9.69 -16.24 -5.40
CA ILE A 212 8.62 -16.10 -4.42
C ILE A 212 9.08 -16.62 -3.05
N MET A 213 9.74 -17.79 -3.02
CA MET A 213 10.27 -18.36 -1.76
C MET A 213 11.33 -17.45 -1.13
N PHE A 214 12.27 -16.93 -1.93
CA PHE A 214 13.28 -16.00 -1.43
C PHE A 214 12.65 -14.75 -0.82
N LYS A 215 11.66 -14.15 -1.49
CA LYS A 215 10.93 -12.99 -0.97
C LYS A 215 10.16 -13.32 0.31
N CYS A 216 9.53 -14.50 0.37
CA CYS A 216 8.80 -14.98 1.55
C CYS A 216 9.74 -15.12 2.76
N ILE A 217 10.90 -15.76 2.59
CA ILE A 217 11.90 -15.91 3.65
C ILE A 217 12.38 -14.55 4.16
N LEU A 218 12.73 -13.63 3.26
CA LEU A 218 13.14 -12.27 3.64
C LEU A 218 12.03 -11.55 4.41
N SER A 219 10.78 -11.66 3.95
CA SER A 219 9.64 -11.02 4.61
C SER A 219 9.38 -11.61 6.00
N LEU A 220 9.58 -12.91 6.19
CA LEU A 220 9.48 -13.56 7.50
C LEU A 220 10.58 -13.10 8.47
N LEU A 221 11.81 -12.87 7.97
CA LEU A 221 12.89 -12.30 8.78
C LEU A 221 12.56 -10.89 9.24
N TYR A 222 12.05 -10.03 8.35
CA TYR A 222 11.61 -8.68 8.73
C TYR A 222 10.41 -8.69 9.67
N LEU A 223 9.52 -9.69 9.59
CA LEU A 223 8.37 -9.82 10.50
C LEU A 223 8.79 -10.07 11.97
N VAL A 224 9.97 -10.66 12.19
CA VAL A 224 10.54 -10.85 13.55
C VAL A 224 11.08 -9.53 14.10
N SER A 225 11.46 -8.60 13.22
CA SER A 225 12.05 -7.31 13.56
C SER A 225 10.98 -6.24 13.86
N GLY A 226 10.68 -6.03 15.15
CA GLY A 226 10.25 -4.73 15.70
C GLY A 226 8.91 -4.13 15.23
N ASP A 227 8.70 -2.87 15.65
CA ASP A 227 7.47 -2.07 15.48
C ASP A 227 7.22 -1.61 14.03
N ILE A 228 5.95 -1.53 13.64
CA ILE A 228 5.50 -1.22 12.27
C ILE A 228 5.96 0.17 11.83
N TRP A 229 5.88 1.17 12.71
CA TRP A 229 6.24 2.56 12.39
C TRP A 229 7.73 2.73 12.12
N SER A 230 8.56 1.99 12.85
CA SER A 230 10.01 1.96 12.60
C SER A 230 10.31 1.33 11.24
N LEU A 231 9.63 0.22 10.92
CA LEU A 231 9.77 -0.45 9.62
C LEU A 231 9.40 0.47 8.45
N ILE A 232 8.28 1.21 8.56
CA ILE A 232 7.84 2.18 7.55
C ILE A 232 8.88 3.29 7.38
N THR A 233 9.46 3.78 8.47
CA THR A 233 10.46 4.85 8.44
C THR A 233 11.73 4.38 7.72
N TYR A 234 12.25 3.20 8.07
CA TYR A 234 13.42 2.62 7.41
C TYR A 234 13.19 2.35 5.92
N PHE A 235 12.03 1.77 5.59
CA PHE A 235 11.64 1.52 4.20
C PHE A 235 11.55 2.83 3.41
N SER A 236 10.86 3.84 3.96
CA SER A 236 10.62 5.12 3.29
C SER A 236 11.93 5.85 3.05
N PHE A 237 12.82 5.88 4.04
CA PHE A 237 14.14 6.51 3.90
C PHE A 237 14.92 5.92 2.71
N PHE A 238 15.06 4.60 2.67
CA PHE A 238 15.80 3.94 1.59
C PHE A 238 15.11 4.11 0.23
N ASN A 239 13.79 3.95 0.18
CA ASN A 239 13.02 4.12 -1.04
C ASN A 239 13.19 5.54 -1.63
N TRP A 240 13.09 6.59 -0.81
CA TRP A 240 13.25 7.96 -1.27
C TRP A 240 14.68 8.31 -1.64
N LEU A 241 15.67 7.71 -0.97
CA LEU A 241 17.07 7.83 -1.37
C LEU A 241 17.30 7.21 -2.76
N CYS A 242 16.78 6.01 -3.03
CA CYS A 242 16.85 5.38 -4.35
C CYS A 242 16.15 6.19 -5.44
N VAL A 243 14.96 6.73 -5.16
CA VAL A 243 14.23 7.61 -6.08
C VAL A 243 15.04 8.88 -6.36
N GLY A 244 15.62 9.50 -5.34
CA GLY A 244 16.46 10.68 -5.49
C GLY A 244 17.68 10.41 -6.38
N MET A 245 18.38 9.29 -6.16
CA MET A 245 19.50 8.88 -7.02
C MET A 245 19.06 8.60 -8.46
N ALA A 246 17.90 7.98 -8.66
CA ALA A 246 17.38 7.73 -10.01
C ALA A 246 17.04 9.03 -10.75
N ILE A 247 16.44 10.01 -10.07
CA ILE A 247 16.15 11.34 -10.66
C ILE A 247 17.45 12.10 -10.97
N LEU A 248 18.42 12.07 -10.06
CA LEU A 248 19.74 12.66 -10.32
C LEU A 248 20.43 11.98 -11.51
N GLY A 249 20.32 10.65 -11.61
CA GLY A 249 20.77 9.87 -12.75
C GLY A 249 20.10 10.31 -14.05
N LEU A 250 18.78 10.54 -14.04
CA LEU A 250 18.04 11.05 -15.20
C LEU A 250 18.51 12.45 -15.62
N LEU A 251 18.71 13.36 -14.65
CA LEU A 251 19.21 14.70 -14.93
C LEU A 251 20.63 14.65 -15.52
N HIS A 252 21.50 13.82 -14.96
CA HIS A 252 22.85 13.60 -15.49
C HIS A 252 22.82 12.96 -16.89
N TRP A 253 21.95 11.98 -17.10
CA TRP A 253 21.81 11.30 -18.39
C TRP A 253 21.32 12.26 -19.46
N ARG A 254 20.33 13.12 -19.14
CA ARG A 254 19.84 14.16 -20.06
C ARG A 254 20.89 15.23 -20.39
N TYR A 255 21.82 15.50 -19.47
CA TYR A 255 22.94 16.40 -19.73
C TYR A 255 24.00 15.74 -20.63
N LYS A 256 24.30 14.46 -20.41
CA LYS A 256 25.37 13.73 -21.12
C LYS A 256 24.93 13.21 -22.50
N TYR A 257 23.66 12.83 -22.64
CA TYR A 257 23.05 12.31 -23.86
C TYR A 257 21.77 13.09 -24.15
N PRO A 258 21.89 14.28 -24.79
CA PRO A 258 20.74 15.14 -25.09
C PRO A 258 19.93 14.71 -26.33
N ASP A 259 20.48 13.80 -27.14
CA ASP A 259 19.82 13.17 -28.30
C ASP A 259 18.96 11.96 -27.89
#